data_AF-A0A9E5TEH6-F1
#
_entry.id   AF-A0A9E5TEH6-F1
#
_cell.length_a   1.000
_cell.length_b   1.000
_cell.length_c   1.000
_cell.angle_alpha   90.00
_cell.angle_beta   90.00
_cell.angle_gamma   90.00
#
_symmetry.space_group_name_H-M   'P 1'
#
loop_
_entity.id
_entity.type
_entity.pdbx_description
1 polymer ?
#
loop_
_entity_poly.entity_id
_entity_poly.type
_entity_poly.pdbx_seq_one_letter_code
_entity_poly.pdbx_strand_id
1 'polypeptide(L)'
;RPVANIKMVDGDQMDDKVVAVSTTDPFYRHINSLGDLPGSVVDELTYFYDNYKRAEGVVTEVLEWEDVQEAHRLIGWAMDLYNSKE
;
A
#
# COMPACT_ATOMS: atom_id res chain seq x y z
N ARG A 1 8.90 4.28 6.92
CA ARG A 1 8.64 5.52 6.16
C ARG A 1 7.78 5.15 4.96
N PRO A 2 6.59 5.74 4.78
CA PRO A 2 5.74 5.51 3.61
C PRO A 2 6.46 5.91 2.33
N VAL A 3 6.25 5.15 1.26
CA VAL A 3 6.82 5.42 -0.08
C VAL A 3 5.79 5.28 -1.20
N ALA A 4 4.70 4.53 -0.99
CA ALA A 4 3.60 4.39 -1.95
C ALA A 4 2.32 3.90 -1.22
N ASN A 5 1.21 3.88 -1.94
CA ASN A 5 -0.04 3.24 -1.54
C ASN A 5 -0.52 2.29 -2.65
N ILE A 6 -1.07 1.15 -2.25
CA ILE A 6 -1.80 0.24 -3.14
C ILE A 6 -3.28 0.47 -2.87
N LYS A 7 -3.98 1.06 -3.85
CA LYS A 7 -5.43 1.18 -3.83
C LYS A 7 -6.02 -0.13 -4.33
N MET A 8 -6.85 -0.78 -3.51
CA MET A 8 -7.38 -2.10 -3.87
C MET A 8 -8.77 -2.35 -3.32
N VAL A 9 -9.47 -3.28 -3.96
CA VAL A 9 -10.71 -3.88 -3.48
C VAL A 9 -10.41 -5.27 -2.94
N ASP A 10 -10.87 -5.55 -1.72
CA ASP A 10 -10.86 -6.88 -1.11
C ASP A 10 -12.32 -7.32 -0.89
N GLY A 11 -12.81 -8.20 -1.75
CA GLY A 11 -14.23 -8.57 -1.80
C GLY A 11 -15.10 -7.41 -2.29
N ASP A 12 -15.87 -6.79 -1.39
CA ASP A 12 -16.74 -5.65 -1.65
C ASP A 12 -16.29 -4.37 -0.93
N GLN A 13 -15.09 -4.37 -0.34
CA GLN A 13 -14.57 -3.27 0.47
C GLN A 13 -13.31 -2.66 -0.14
N MET A 14 -13.19 -1.34 -0.02
CA MET A 14 -11.93 -0.65 -0.26
C MET A 14 -10.96 -0.99 0.87
N ASP A 15 -9.77 -1.48 0.54
CA ASP A 15 -8.78 -1.95 1.50
C ASP A 15 -7.36 -1.52 1.11
N ASP A 16 -7.18 -0.20 0.98
CA ASP A 16 -5.93 0.47 0.66
C ASP A 16 -4.77 0.07 1.60
N LYS A 17 -3.58 -0.10 1.03
CA LYS A 17 -2.38 -0.54 1.77
C LYS A 17 -1.21 0.41 1.56
N VAL A 18 -0.73 1.00 2.66
CA VAL A 18 0.50 1.78 2.65
C VAL A 18 1.72 0.86 2.50
N VAL A 19 2.54 1.14 1.49
CA VAL A 19 3.87 0.54 1.31
C VAL A 19 4.91 1.43 1.98
N ALA A 20 5.73 0.84 2.84
CA ALA A 20 6.72 1.55 3.62
C ALA A 20 8.05 0.80 3.71
N VAL A 21 9.12 1.57 3.84
CA VAL A 21 10.48 1.04 4.07
C VAL A 21 10.96 1.29 5.49
N SER A 22 11.90 0.46 5.96
CA SER A 22 12.56 0.68 7.25
C SER A 22 13.37 1.99 7.24
N THR A 23 13.33 2.73 8.35
CA THR A 23 14.12 3.96 8.53
C THR A 23 15.52 3.69 9.07
N THR A 24 15.76 2.51 9.63
CA THR A 24 17.02 2.13 10.29
C THR A 24 17.90 1.26 9.42
N ASP A 25 17.34 0.62 8.40
CA ASP A 25 18.09 -0.20 7.47
C ASP A 25 18.71 0.66 6.35
N PRO A 26 20.04 0.70 6.22
CA PRO A 26 20.72 1.50 5.21
C PRO A 26 20.37 1.10 3.77
N PHE A 27 19.93 -0.14 3.54
CA PHE A 27 19.55 -0.64 2.21
C PHE A 27 18.45 0.22 1.59
N TYR A 28 17.46 0.64 2.38
CA TYR A 28 16.30 1.40 1.89
C TYR A 28 16.47 2.92 1.90
N ARG A 29 17.66 3.46 2.22
CA ARG A 29 17.85 4.92 2.29
C ARG A 29 17.52 5.66 1.00
N HIS A 30 17.76 5.02 -0.14
CA HIS A 30 17.55 5.60 -1.46
C HIS A 30 16.09 5.56 -1.93
N ILE A 31 15.22 4.78 -1.26
CA ILE A 31 13.82 4.63 -1.65
C ILE A 31 12.96 5.66 -0.91
N ASN A 32 12.45 6.64 -1.65
CA ASN A 32 11.68 7.76 -1.10
C ASN A 32 10.27 7.89 -1.71
N SER A 33 10.04 7.28 -2.87
CA SER A 33 8.79 7.34 -3.64
C SER A 33 8.51 6.00 -4.33
N LEU A 34 7.33 5.89 -4.94
CA LEU A 34 6.97 4.75 -5.79
C LEU A 34 7.99 4.53 -6.92
N GLY A 35 8.48 5.61 -7.53
CA GLY A 35 9.45 5.55 -8.62
C GLY A 35 10.82 5.01 -8.24
N ASP A 36 11.14 4.96 -6.95
CA ASP A 36 12.39 4.38 -6.44
C ASP A 36 12.28 2.87 -6.15
N LEU A 37 11.06 2.31 -6.19
CA LEU A 37 10.87 0.87 -6.00
C LEU A 37 11.35 0.11 -7.24
N PRO A 38 12.03 -1.05 -7.06
CA PRO A 38 12.28 -1.94 -8.19
C PRO A 38 10.96 -2.38 -8.83
N GLY A 39 10.85 -2.29 -10.15
CA GLY A 39 9.62 -2.68 -10.87
C GLY A 39 9.19 -4.13 -10.56
N SER A 40 10.14 -5.03 -10.34
CA SER A 40 9.84 -6.41 -9.94
C SER A 40 9.11 -6.51 -8.59
N VAL A 41 9.36 -5.60 -7.66
CA VAL A 41 8.67 -5.56 -6.35
C VAL A 41 7.23 -5.07 -6.54
N VAL A 42 7.02 -4.08 -7.42
CA VAL A 42 5.68 -3.60 -7.78
C VAL A 42 4.88 -4.73 -8.42
N ASP A 43 5.48 -5.46 -9.38
CA ASP A 43 4.85 -6.59 -10.06
C ASP A 43 4.53 -7.75 -9.09
N GLU A 44 5.48 -8.10 -8.22
CA GLU A 44 5.32 -9.18 -7.23
C GLU A 44 4.19 -8.86 -6.23
N LEU A 45 4.17 -7.64 -5.69
CA LEU A 45 3.14 -7.22 -4.74
C LEU A 45 1.76 -7.12 -5.41
N THR A 46 1.70 -6.62 -6.65
CA THR A 46 0.45 -6.58 -7.43
C THR A 46 -0.09 -8.00 -7.61
N TYR A 47 0.74 -8.91 -8.11
CA TYR A 47 0.35 -10.31 -8.28
C TYR A 47 -0.08 -10.97 -6.96
N PHE A 48 0.65 -10.71 -5.87
CA PHE A 48 0.30 -11.25 -4.56
C PHE A 48 -1.10 -10.79 -4.13
N TYR A 49 -1.38 -9.48 -4.17
CA TYR A 49 -2.65 -8.94 -3.71
C TYR A 49 -3.83 -9.29 -4.62
N ASP A 50 -3.61 -9.51 -5.92
CA ASP A 50 -4.66 -10.01 -6.83
C ASP A 50 -5.01 -11.49 -6.61
N ASN A 51 -4.14 -12.27 -5.93
CA ASN A 51 -4.28 -13.74 -5.91
C ASN A 51 -4.32 -14.37 -4.52
N TYR A 52 -3.91 -13.68 -3.44
CA TYR A 52 -3.69 -14.33 -2.14
C TYR A 52 -4.95 -14.97 -1.53
N LYS A 53 -6.16 -14.46 -1.83
CA LYS A 53 -7.43 -15.02 -1.35
C LYS A 53 -8.15 -15.92 -2.35
N ARG A 54 -7.52 -16.26 -3.48
CA ARG A 54 -8.15 -17.07 -4.51
C ARG A 54 -8.64 -18.44 -4.01
N ALA A 55 -7.93 -19.05 -3.06
CA ALA A 55 -8.34 -20.32 -2.45
C ALA A 55 -9.60 -20.22 -1.58
N GLU A 56 -9.90 -19.02 -1.08
CA GLU A 56 -11.09 -18.72 -0.28
C GLU A 56 -12.30 -18.37 -1.16
N GLY A 57 -12.11 -18.26 -2.48
CA GLY A 57 -13.16 -17.85 -3.43
C GLY A 57 -13.48 -16.35 -3.38
N VAL A 58 -12.65 -15.54 -2.69
CA VAL A 58 -12.78 -14.08 -2.63
C VAL A 58 -11.98 -13.46 -3.76
N VAL A 59 -12.60 -12.50 -4.46
CA VAL A 59 -11.94 -11.70 -5.49
C VAL A 59 -11.28 -10.51 -4.83
N THR A 60 -10.02 -10.29 -5.17
CA THR A 60 -9.23 -9.12 -4.76
C THR A 60 -8.65 -8.49 -6.02
N GLU A 61 -8.57 -7.16 -6.06
CA GLU A 61 -8.11 -6.42 -7.24
C GLU A 61 -7.31 -5.19 -6.81
N VAL A 62 -6.06 -5.10 -7.27
CA VAL A 62 -5.27 -3.88 -7.22
C VAL A 62 -5.76 -2.92 -8.32
N LEU A 63 -6.31 -1.78 -7.89
CA LEU A 63 -6.85 -0.76 -8.80
C LEU A 63 -5.76 0.18 -9.31
N GLU A 64 -4.91 0.67 -8.39
CA GLU A 64 -3.93 1.71 -8.70
C GLU A 64 -2.77 1.69 -7.68
N TRP A 65 -1.58 2.04 -8.16
CA TRP A 65 -0.46 2.42 -7.31
C TRP A 65 -0.40 3.93 -7.21
N GLU A 66 -0.54 4.45 -6.01
CA GLU A 66 -0.49 5.87 -5.71
C GLU A 66 0.85 6.22 -5.02
N ASP A 67 1.39 7.41 -5.29
CA ASP A 67 2.72 7.79 -4.79
C ASP A 67 2.68 8.25 -3.32
N VAL A 68 3.86 8.54 -2.76
CA VAL A 68 4.12 8.85 -1.35
C VAL A 68 3.20 9.93 -0.76
N GLN A 69 2.77 10.92 -1.55
CA GLN A 69 1.89 12.00 -1.09
C GLN A 69 0.52 11.46 -0.67
N GLU A 70 -0.02 10.50 -1.43
CA GLU A 70 -1.32 9.91 -1.13
C GLU A 70 -1.24 8.99 0.08
N ALA A 71 -0.16 8.22 0.21
CA ALA A 71 0.11 7.44 1.41
C ALA A 71 0.13 8.33 2.68
N HIS A 72 0.78 9.49 2.63
CA HIS A 72 0.77 10.44 3.74
C HIS A 72 -0.63 11.00 4.04
N ARG A 73 -1.41 11.32 2.99
CA ARG A 73 -2.80 11.80 3.14
C ARG A 73 -3.68 10.76 3.83
N LEU A 74 -3.59 9.50 3.41
CA LEU A 74 -4.36 8.38 3.97
C LEU A 74 -4.00 8.11 5.43
N ILE A 75 -2.70 8.15 5.78
CA ILE A 75 -2.25 8.00 7.17
C ILE A 75 -2.83 9.12 8.04
N GLY A 76 -2.74 10.38 7.59
CA GLY A 76 -3.28 11.53 8.32
C GLY A 76 -4.79 11.38 8.53
N TRP A 77 -5.52 11.05 7.47
CA TRP A 77 -6.96 10.79 7.55
C TRP A 77 -7.31 9.65 8.51
N ALA A 78 -6.56 8.54 8.50
CA ALA A 78 -6.78 7.41 9.40
C ALA A 78 -6.49 7.78 10.87
N MET A 79 -5.46 8.59 11.12
CA MET A 79 -5.16 9.12 12.45
C MET A 79 -6.26 10.05 12.95
N ASP A 80 -6.74 10.97 12.11
CA ASP A 80 -7.85 11.87 12.45
C ASP A 80 -9.13 11.08 12.74
N LEU A 81 -9.45 10.09 11.91
CA LEU A 81 -10.59 9.21 12.12
C LEU A 81 -10.49 8.48 13.45
N TYR A 82 -9.32 7.91 13.77
CA TYR A 82 -9.08 7.26 15.06
C TYR A 82 -9.29 8.21 16.24
N ASN A 83 -8.77 9.44 16.15
CA ASN A 83 -8.90 10.44 17.21
C ASN A 83 -10.31 11.04 17.32
N SER A 84 -11.09 11.05 16.23
CA SER A 84 -12.45 11.60 16.19
C SER A 84 -13.52 10.64 16.72
N LYS A 85 -13.19 9.35 16.84
CA LYS A 85 -14.06 8.36 17.47
C LYS A 85 -13.89 8.48 18.99
N GLU A 86 -14.79 9.23 19.63
CA GLU A 86 -15.11 9.05 21.05
C GLU A 86 -15.64 7.63 21.32
#